data_AF-I0T1T0-F1
#
_entry.id   AF-I0T1T0-F1
#
_cell.length_a   1.000
_cell.length_b   1.000
_cell.length_c   1.000
_cell.angle_alpha   90.00
_cell.angle_beta   90.00
_cell.angle_gamma   90.00
#
_symmetry.space_group_name_H-M   'P 1'
#
loop_
_entity.id
_entity.type
_entity.pdbx_description
1 polymer ?
#
loop_
_entity_poly.entity_id
_entity_poly.type
_entity_poly.pdbx_seq_one_letter_code
_entity_poly.pdbx_strand_id
1 'polypeptide(L)'
;MTTFLLNDRFESQREKRTKAERTKEETEELLNSFSSDFDDLTEENSRLRDSISDLENELAFYKDSFNNRTVNDSGFLSSGSEKEFFQDEKKEFILSVLSDSLANIQDDTRKKHIVQDIIQQNNIEDFLSKKREEVKRLLTDYRGLTGKLKQDLKQLGFSISDEGKHYKLTYFDDNRYTITMAKTPSDGRAGKNNVSEINKKVF
;
A
#
# COMPACT_ATOMS: atom_id res chain seq x y z
N MET A 1 58.41 44.23 50.13
CA MET A 1 58.71 43.06 49.26
C MET A 1 57.99 41.79 49.72
N THR A 2 58.00 41.46 51.02
CA THR A 2 57.42 40.21 51.56
C THR A 2 55.88 40.14 51.54
N THR A 3 55.20 41.27 51.77
CA THR A 3 53.72 41.34 51.78
C THR A 3 53.11 41.21 50.38
N PHE A 4 53.77 41.74 49.35
CA PHE A 4 53.29 41.70 47.97
C PHE A 4 53.31 40.28 47.38
N LEU A 5 54.42 39.55 47.58
CA LEU A 5 54.55 38.15 47.15
C LEU A 5 53.57 37.21 47.86
N LEU A 6 53.24 37.51 49.12
CA LEU A 6 52.25 36.74 49.88
C LEU A 6 50.84 36.97 49.32
N ASN A 7 50.52 38.22 48.95
CA ASN A 7 49.23 38.57 48.38
C ASN A 7 49.05 37.98 46.96
N ASP A 8 50.08 38.06 46.12
CA ASP A 8 50.09 37.49 44.76
C ASP A 8 49.93 35.95 44.78
N ARG A 9 50.60 35.26 45.72
CA ARG A 9 50.41 33.81 45.93
C ARG A 9 48.99 33.47 46.40
N PHE A 10 48.38 34.32 47.21
CA PHE A 10 47.01 34.13 47.69
C PHE A 10 46.00 34.35 46.58
N GLU A 11 46.18 35.38 45.75
CA GLU A 11 45.36 35.65 44.56
C GLU A 11 45.47 34.50 43.54
N SER A 12 46.68 34.04 43.23
CA SER A 12 46.88 32.89 42.33
C SER A 12 46.22 31.60 42.84
N GLN A 13 46.26 31.34 44.15
CA GLN A 13 45.55 30.18 44.72
C GLN A 13 44.03 30.34 44.70
N ARG A 14 43.52 31.55 44.91
CA ARG A 14 42.08 31.83 44.78
C ARG A 14 41.61 31.62 43.35
N GLU A 15 42.34 32.13 42.36
CA GLU A 15 42.01 31.95 40.95
C GLU A 15 42.05 30.47 40.51
N LYS A 16 43.03 29.70 41.00
CA LYS A 16 43.09 28.26 40.74
C LYS A 16 41.89 27.52 41.34
N ARG A 17 41.48 27.89 42.55
CA ARG A 17 40.30 27.30 43.21
C ARG A 17 39.01 27.68 42.49
N THR A 18 38.81 28.96 42.16
CA THR A 18 37.61 29.40 41.44
C THR A 18 37.50 28.79 40.05
N LYS A 19 38.62 28.60 39.35
CA LYS A 19 38.63 27.90 38.05
C LYS A 19 38.30 26.41 38.20
N ALA A 20 38.88 25.74 39.21
CA ALA A 20 38.58 24.33 39.49
C ALA A 20 37.12 24.12 39.89
N GLU A 21 36.56 25.06 40.65
CA GLU A 21 35.15 25.04 41.09
C GLU A 21 34.21 25.27 39.92
N ARG A 22 34.48 26.24 39.05
CA ARG A 22 33.73 26.43 37.78
C ARG A 22 33.78 25.22 36.87
N THR A 23 34.95 24.62 36.68
CA THR A 23 35.05 23.40 35.86
C THR A 23 34.28 22.24 36.47
N LYS A 24 34.20 22.17 37.81
CA LYS A 24 33.44 21.15 38.51
C LYS A 24 31.94 21.36 38.33
N GLU A 25 31.47 22.60 38.49
CA GLU A 25 30.08 23.00 38.24
C GLU A 25 29.68 22.68 36.79
N GLU A 26 30.49 23.09 35.79
CA GLU A 26 30.24 22.79 34.37
C GLU A 26 30.18 21.28 34.10
N THR A 27 31.04 20.47 34.75
CA THR A 27 30.99 19.01 34.60
C THR A 27 29.76 18.39 35.27
N GLU A 28 29.33 18.90 36.43
CA GLU A 28 28.13 18.43 37.12
C GLU A 28 26.87 18.79 36.33
N GLU A 29 26.79 19.99 35.76
CA GLU A 29 25.70 20.39 34.86
C GLU A 29 25.62 19.49 33.61
N LEU A 30 26.76 19.20 32.97
CA LEU A 30 26.81 18.27 31.85
C LEU A 30 26.36 16.87 32.25
N LEU A 31 26.85 16.33 33.38
CA LEU A 31 26.45 15.02 33.91
C LEU A 31 24.95 14.93 34.18
N ASN A 32 24.36 15.99 34.76
CA ASN A 32 22.92 16.05 35.00
C ASN A 32 22.12 16.08 33.70
N SER A 33 22.57 16.83 32.69
CA SER A 33 21.96 16.81 31.35
C SER A 33 22.03 15.43 30.71
N PHE A 34 23.19 14.78 30.74
CA PHE A 34 23.36 13.42 30.21
C PHE A 34 22.51 12.39 30.97
N SER A 35 22.37 12.53 32.29
CA SER A 35 21.49 11.65 33.07
C SER A 35 20.02 11.83 32.67
N SER A 36 19.57 13.08 32.50
CA SER A 36 18.20 13.38 32.05
C SER A 36 17.94 12.79 30.66
N ASP A 37 18.85 13.02 29.71
CA ASP A 37 18.70 12.49 28.35
C ASP A 37 18.71 10.95 28.33
N PHE A 38 19.50 10.33 29.21
CA PHE A 38 19.55 8.88 29.35
C PHE A 38 18.24 8.32 29.92
N ASP A 39 17.65 8.99 30.90
CA ASP A 39 16.36 8.62 31.47
C ASP A 39 15.24 8.74 30.42
N ASP A 40 15.21 9.83 29.67
CA ASP A 40 14.25 10.07 28.59
C ASP A 40 14.35 9.01 27.48
N LEU A 41 15.58 8.70 27.03
CA LEU A 41 15.84 7.65 26.04
C LEU A 41 15.48 6.25 26.54
N THR A 42 15.64 6.00 27.84
CA THR A 42 15.27 4.72 28.47
C THR A 42 13.76 4.58 28.52
N GLU A 43 13.04 5.65 28.87
CA GLU A 43 11.58 5.68 28.86
C GLU A 43 11.03 5.49 27.43
N GLU A 44 11.59 6.19 26.44
CA GLU A 44 11.19 6.04 25.04
C GLU A 44 11.43 4.60 24.54
N ASN A 45 12.59 4.02 24.85
CA ASN A 45 12.86 2.62 24.51
C ASN A 45 11.86 1.65 25.16
N SER A 46 11.45 1.90 26.40
CA SER A 46 10.42 1.09 27.05
C SER A 46 9.09 1.21 26.30
N ARG A 47 8.64 2.43 26.01
CA ARG A 47 7.39 2.68 25.28
C ARG A 47 7.40 2.06 23.87
N LEU A 48 8.51 2.16 23.16
CA LEU A 48 8.66 1.55 21.84
C LEU A 48 8.63 0.02 21.91
N ARG A 49 9.25 -0.59 22.93
CA ARG A 49 9.18 -2.04 23.15
C ARG A 49 7.77 -2.52 23.48
N ASP A 50 7.05 -1.77 24.31
CA ASP A 50 5.65 -2.07 24.64
C ASP A 50 4.78 -1.99 23.38
N SER A 51 4.95 -0.93 22.57
CA SER A 51 4.26 -0.77 21.28
C SER A 51 4.58 -1.88 20.27
N ILE A 52 5.84 -2.31 20.19
CA ILE A 52 6.23 -3.47 19.36
C ILE A 52 5.55 -4.73 19.86
N SER A 53 5.54 -4.99 21.17
CA SER A 53 4.86 -6.15 21.77
C SER A 53 3.36 -6.15 21.47
N ASP A 54 2.69 -5.00 21.59
CA ASP A 54 1.27 -4.86 21.26
C ASP A 54 1.00 -5.11 19.77
N LEU A 55 1.81 -4.54 18.89
CA LEU A 55 1.73 -4.78 17.44
C LEU A 55 2.03 -6.23 17.07
N GLU A 56 2.97 -6.88 17.76
CA GLU A 56 3.28 -8.30 17.58
C GLU A 56 2.12 -9.19 18.02
N ASN A 57 1.44 -8.86 19.13
CA ASN A 57 0.24 -9.54 19.60
C ASN A 57 -0.93 -9.35 18.63
N GLU A 58 -1.12 -8.14 18.10
CA GLU A 58 -2.15 -7.85 17.10
C GLU A 58 -1.85 -8.57 15.77
N LEU A 59 -0.59 -8.57 15.32
CA LEU A 59 -0.17 -9.36 14.17
C LEU A 59 -0.32 -10.87 14.40
N ALA A 60 -0.07 -11.36 15.61
CA ALA A 60 -0.28 -12.76 15.96
C ALA A 60 -1.78 -13.10 15.91
N PHE A 61 -2.65 -12.23 16.44
CA PHE A 61 -4.10 -12.38 16.35
C PHE A 61 -4.62 -12.34 14.91
N TYR A 62 -4.16 -11.41 14.07
CA TYR A 62 -4.54 -11.36 12.67
C TYR A 62 -3.97 -12.52 11.87
N LYS A 63 -2.72 -12.94 12.14
CA LYS A 63 -2.12 -14.13 11.52
C LYS A 63 -2.86 -15.38 11.94
N ASP A 64 -3.25 -15.53 13.20
CA ASP A 64 -4.07 -16.65 13.66
C ASP A 64 -5.47 -16.60 13.05
N SER A 65 -6.12 -15.43 12.98
CA SER A 65 -7.42 -15.26 12.30
C SER A 65 -7.34 -15.53 10.80
N PHE A 66 -6.25 -15.12 10.14
CA PHE A 66 -5.99 -15.34 8.72
C PHE A 66 -5.59 -16.79 8.46
N ASN A 67 -4.77 -17.39 9.33
CA ASN A 67 -4.37 -18.79 9.27
C ASN A 67 -5.54 -19.71 9.60
N ASN A 68 -6.40 -19.40 10.56
CA ASN A 68 -7.62 -20.17 10.81
C ASN A 68 -8.68 -19.99 9.72
N ARG A 69 -8.62 -18.89 8.94
CA ARG A 69 -9.37 -18.74 7.67
C ARG A 69 -8.73 -19.42 6.46
N THR A 70 -7.43 -19.71 6.49
CA THR A 70 -6.69 -20.32 5.35
C THR A 70 -6.31 -21.79 5.57
N VAL A 71 -6.26 -22.28 6.81
CA VAL A 71 -6.06 -23.70 7.20
C VAL A 71 -7.37 -24.47 7.10
N ASN A 72 -8.50 -23.78 7.15
CA ASN A 72 -9.75 -24.36 6.75
C ASN A 72 -9.99 -24.09 5.27
N ASP A 73 -9.77 -25.12 4.47
CA ASP A 73 -10.49 -25.42 3.23
C ASP A 73 -12.01 -25.60 3.54
N SER A 74 -12.62 -24.63 4.25
CA SER A 74 -14.02 -24.62 4.72
C SER A 74 -14.79 -23.43 4.16
N GLY A 75 -14.31 -22.84 3.06
CA GLY A 75 -15.14 -21.98 2.23
C GLY A 75 -16.12 -22.82 1.43
N PHE A 76 -17.28 -22.26 1.08
CA PHE A 76 -18.23 -22.90 0.15
C PHE A 76 -17.58 -23.27 -1.20
N LEU A 77 -16.53 -22.54 -1.60
CA LEU A 77 -15.70 -22.79 -2.77
C LEU A 77 -14.22 -22.62 -2.40
N SER A 78 -13.36 -23.45 -3.00
CA SER A 78 -11.91 -23.25 -2.93
C SER A 78 -11.49 -22.00 -3.70
N SER A 79 -10.59 -21.21 -3.13
CA SER A 79 -10.10 -19.96 -3.73
C SER A 79 -9.18 -20.15 -4.95
N GLY A 80 -8.75 -21.40 -5.23
CA GLY A 80 -7.77 -21.70 -6.28
C GLY A 80 -6.38 -21.10 -6.04
N SER A 81 -5.46 -21.29 -6.98
CA SER A 81 -4.05 -20.88 -6.86
C SER A 81 -3.69 -19.56 -7.55
N GLU A 82 -4.59 -19.00 -8.37
CA GLU A 82 -4.34 -17.71 -9.02
C GLU A 82 -4.27 -16.58 -7.97
N LYS A 83 -3.47 -15.55 -8.24
CA LYS A 83 -3.33 -14.41 -7.32
C LYS A 83 -4.39 -13.35 -7.61
N GLU A 84 -4.91 -12.71 -6.57
CA GLU A 84 -5.73 -11.50 -6.72
C GLU A 84 -4.84 -10.25 -6.89
N PHE A 85 -5.16 -9.41 -7.87
CA PHE A 85 -4.52 -8.13 -8.12
C PHE A 85 -5.07 -7.01 -7.24
N PHE A 86 -6.33 -7.13 -6.82
CA PHE A 86 -6.98 -6.21 -5.86
C PHE A 86 -7.95 -6.97 -4.96
N GLN A 87 -8.35 -6.32 -3.88
CA GLN A 87 -9.23 -6.93 -2.87
C GLN A 87 -10.55 -7.38 -3.50
N ASP A 88 -10.98 -8.60 -3.14
CA ASP A 88 -12.26 -9.20 -3.56
C ASP A 88 -12.41 -9.42 -5.08
N GLU A 89 -11.32 -9.37 -5.85
CA GLU A 89 -11.34 -9.54 -7.31
C GLU A 89 -11.99 -10.86 -7.75
N LYS A 90 -11.54 -12.00 -7.19
CA LYS A 90 -12.11 -13.30 -7.57
C LYS A 90 -13.58 -13.38 -7.22
N LYS A 91 -13.95 -12.84 -6.06
CA LYS A 91 -15.35 -12.80 -5.60
C LYS A 91 -16.22 -12.02 -6.59
N GLU A 92 -15.79 -10.82 -7.00
CA GLU A 92 -16.55 -10.04 -7.98
C GLU A 92 -16.63 -10.75 -9.34
N PHE A 93 -15.56 -11.37 -9.83
CA PHE A 93 -15.60 -12.13 -11.08
C PHE A 93 -16.58 -13.30 -11.03
N ILE A 94 -16.54 -14.10 -9.95
CA ILE A 94 -17.47 -15.23 -9.79
C ILE A 94 -18.92 -14.72 -9.72
N LEU A 95 -19.18 -13.65 -8.96
CA LEU A 95 -20.53 -13.06 -8.89
C LEU A 95 -20.99 -12.48 -10.23
N SER A 96 -20.09 -11.89 -11.03
CA SER A 96 -20.37 -11.45 -12.39
C SER A 96 -20.78 -12.62 -13.28
N VAL A 97 -20.01 -13.71 -13.27
CA VAL A 97 -20.30 -14.92 -14.06
C VAL A 97 -21.65 -15.54 -13.64
N LEU A 98 -21.93 -15.60 -12.33
CA LEU A 98 -23.20 -16.09 -11.82
C LEU A 98 -24.37 -15.20 -12.29
N SER A 99 -24.19 -13.88 -12.26
CA SER A 99 -25.19 -12.90 -12.71
C SER A 99 -25.47 -13.04 -14.22
N ASP A 100 -24.43 -13.17 -15.04
CA ASP A 100 -24.56 -13.39 -16.48
C ASP A 100 -25.24 -14.74 -16.78
N SER A 101 -24.95 -15.76 -15.98
CA SER A 101 -25.60 -17.06 -16.11
C SER A 101 -27.09 -17.01 -15.73
N LEU A 102 -27.47 -16.16 -14.77
CA LEU A 102 -28.84 -16.05 -14.26
C LEU A 102 -29.83 -15.65 -15.35
N ALA A 103 -29.41 -14.82 -16.31
CA ALA A 103 -30.21 -14.41 -17.46
C ALA A 103 -30.60 -15.58 -18.38
N ASN A 104 -29.79 -16.64 -18.40
CA ASN A 104 -29.98 -17.81 -19.24
C ASN A 104 -30.64 -18.99 -18.51
N ILE A 105 -30.88 -18.87 -17.20
CA ILE A 105 -31.52 -19.93 -16.41
C ILE A 105 -33.04 -19.73 -16.44
N GLN A 106 -33.76 -20.81 -16.76
CA GLN A 106 -35.22 -20.88 -16.74
C GLN A 106 -35.78 -20.44 -15.37
N ASP A 107 -36.84 -19.63 -15.43
CA ASP A 107 -37.60 -19.19 -14.25
C ASP A 107 -38.20 -20.35 -13.45
N ASP A 108 -38.44 -20.11 -12.16
CA ASP A 108 -39.05 -21.05 -11.21
C ASP A 108 -38.31 -22.39 -11.07
N THR A 109 -36.98 -22.36 -11.21
CA THR A 109 -36.14 -23.54 -11.00
C THR A 109 -35.35 -23.43 -9.71
N ARG A 110 -35.12 -24.56 -9.03
CA ARG A 110 -34.29 -24.61 -7.82
C ARG A 110 -32.88 -24.04 -8.08
N LYS A 111 -32.34 -24.26 -9.27
CA LYS A 111 -31.05 -23.71 -9.71
C LYS A 111 -31.08 -22.18 -9.69
N LYS A 112 -32.11 -21.55 -10.27
CA LYS A 112 -32.25 -20.09 -10.29
C LYS A 112 -32.38 -19.51 -8.88
N HIS A 113 -33.21 -20.14 -8.05
CA HIS A 113 -33.40 -19.72 -6.65
C HIS A 113 -32.09 -19.72 -5.86
N ILE A 114 -31.28 -20.78 -5.99
CA ILE A 114 -29.98 -20.86 -5.29
C ILE A 114 -29.01 -19.79 -5.80
N VAL A 115 -28.86 -19.65 -7.12
CA VAL A 115 -27.92 -18.66 -7.69
C VAL A 115 -28.32 -17.24 -7.32
N GLN A 116 -29.61 -16.93 -7.37
CA GLN A 116 -30.14 -15.63 -7.00
C GLN A 116 -29.94 -15.33 -5.50
N ASP A 117 -30.17 -16.29 -4.61
CA ASP A 117 -29.93 -16.15 -3.18
C ASP A 117 -28.45 -15.86 -2.88
N ILE A 118 -27.53 -16.61 -3.50
CA ILE A 118 -26.09 -16.37 -3.37
C ILE A 118 -25.73 -14.94 -3.81
N ILE A 119 -26.23 -14.48 -4.96
CA ILE A 119 -25.96 -13.11 -5.44
C ILE A 119 -26.51 -12.06 -4.46
N GLN A 120 -27.72 -12.26 -3.93
CA GLN A 120 -28.37 -11.32 -3.01
C GLN A 120 -27.70 -11.24 -1.63
N GLN A 121 -27.15 -12.35 -1.13
CA GLN A 121 -26.45 -12.42 0.16
C GLN A 121 -25.04 -11.82 0.11
N ASN A 122 -24.51 -11.54 -1.08
CA ASN A 122 -23.18 -10.99 -1.26
C ASN A 122 -23.22 -9.54 -1.69
N ASN A 123 -22.56 -8.65 -0.93
CA ASN A 123 -22.34 -7.28 -1.36
C ASN A 123 -21.38 -7.28 -2.57
N ILE A 124 -21.81 -6.65 -3.66
CA ILE A 124 -21.01 -6.36 -4.86
C ILE A 124 -20.66 -4.87 -4.80
N GLU A 125 -19.37 -4.55 -4.67
CA GLU A 125 -18.93 -3.15 -4.57
C GLU A 125 -18.70 -2.49 -5.95
N ASP A 126 -19.02 -3.21 -7.01
CA ASP A 126 -19.01 -2.77 -8.42
C ASP A 126 -17.64 -2.24 -8.86
N PHE A 127 -16.55 -2.76 -8.28
CA PHE A 127 -15.20 -2.30 -8.59
C PHE A 127 -14.80 -2.66 -10.02
N LEU A 128 -15.12 -3.88 -10.47
CA LEU A 128 -14.90 -4.31 -11.85
C LEU A 128 -15.58 -3.38 -12.86
N SER A 129 -16.86 -3.03 -12.65
CA SER A 129 -17.57 -2.14 -13.57
C SER A 129 -16.99 -0.74 -13.55
N LYS A 130 -16.67 -0.17 -12.37
CA LYS A 130 -16.00 1.14 -12.26
C LYS A 130 -14.67 1.16 -13.00
N LYS A 131 -13.85 0.10 -12.89
CA LYS A 131 -12.59 -0.03 -13.63
C LYS A 131 -12.82 -0.12 -15.14
N ARG A 132 -13.81 -0.91 -15.60
CA ARG A 132 -14.20 -1.00 -17.03
C ARG A 132 -14.65 0.36 -17.56
N GLU A 133 -15.45 1.10 -16.80
CA GLU A 133 -15.91 2.45 -17.17
C GLU A 133 -14.75 3.45 -17.23
N GLU A 134 -13.82 3.37 -16.28
CA GLU A 134 -12.64 4.22 -16.27
C GLU A 134 -11.74 3.94 -17.48
N VAL A 135 -11.47 2.67 -17.79
CA VAL A 135 -10.75 2.27 -19.01
C VAL A 135 -11.45 2.82 -20.25
N LYS A 136 -12.78 2.67 -20.34
CA LYS A 136 -13.58 3.20 -21.44
C LYS A 136 -13.44 4.71 -21.55
N ARG A 137 -13.54 5.45 -20.45
CA ARG A 137 -13.39 6.92 -20.41
C ARG A 137 -12.00 7.36 -20.89
N LEU A 138 -10.95 6.68 -20.46
CA LEU A 138 -9.56 7.04 -20.76
C LEU A 138 -9.18 6.74 -22.22
N LEU A 139 -9.67 5.64 -22.77
CA LEU A 139 -9.19 5.13 -24.06
C LEU A 139 -10.13 5.38 -25.23
N THR A 140 -11.42 5.70 -25.03
CA THR A 140 -12.36 5.85 -26.15
C THR A 140 -11.92 6.93 -27.14
N ASP A 141 -11.53 8.11 -26.66
CA ASP A 141 -11.16 9.28 -27.48
C ASP A 141 -9.69 9.69 -27.29
N TYR A 142 -8.81 8.74 -26.96
CA TYR A 142 -7.40 9.03 -26.73
C TYR A 142 -6.74 9.62 -28.00
N ARG A 143 -5.85 10.58 -27.83
CA ARG A 143 -5.11 11.24 -28.95
C ARG A 143 -3.61 10.98 -28.86
N GLY A 144 -3.26 9.81 -28.34
CA GLY A 144 -1.90 9.44 -27.94
C GLY A 144 -1.67 9.55 -26.43
N LEU A 145 -0.45 9.22 -26.01
CA LEU A 145 -0.11 8.98 -24.62
C LEU A 145 0.35 10.28 -23.94
N THR A 146 -0.61 11.02 -23.41
CA THR A 146 -0.32 12.21 -22.59
C THR A 146 0.24 11.79 -21.23
N GLY A 147 0.98 12.68 -20.56
CA GLY A 147 1.51 12.41 -19.21
C GLY A 147 0.40 12.02 -18.21
N LYS A 148 -0.78 12.65 -18.33
CA LYS A 148 -1.97 12.33 -17.55
C LYS A 148 -2.50 10.94 -17.86
N LEU A 149 -2.71 10.60 -19.13
CA LEU A 149 -3.18 9.26 -19.52
C LEU A 149 -2.23 8.15 -19.05
N LYS A 150 -0.91 8.40 -19.10
CA LYS A 150 0.10 7.47 -18.57
C LYS A 150 -0.08 7.23 -17.06
N GLN A 151 -0.36 8.28 -16.30
CA GLN A 151 -0.58 8.20 -14.87
C GLN A 151 -1.89 7.48 -14.55
N ASP A 152 -2.96 7.81 -15.25
CA ASP A 152 -4.28 7.19 -15.04
C ASP A 152 -4.24 5.68 -15.37
N LEU A 153 -3.57 5.29 -16.48
CA LEU A 153 -3.36 3.87 -16.82
C LEU A 153 -2.52 3.14 -15.77
N LYS A 154 -1.49 3.80 -15.20
CA LYS A 154 -0.70 3.22 -14.10
C LYS A 154 -1.54 3.03 -12.84
N GLN A 155 -2.41 3.97 -12.49
CA GLN A 155 -3.32 3.83 -11.34
C GLN A 155 -4.30 2.66 -11.52
N LEU A 156 -4.69 2.37 -12.75
CA LEU A 156 -5.49 1.19 -13.08
C LEU A 156 -4.72 -0.13 -13.01
N GLY A 157 -3.39 -0.09 -12.88
CA GLY A 157 -2.52 -1.27 -12.82
C GLY A 157 -1.80 -1.60 -14.13
N PHE A 158 -1.83 -0.74 -15.15
CA PHE A 158 -1.11 -0.97 -16.39
C PHE A 158 0.33 -0.41 -16.35
N SER A 159 1.29 -1.25 -16.68
CA SER A 159 2.63 -0.81 -17.06
C SER A 159 2.68 -0.54 -18.57
N ILE A 160 3.45 0.48 -18.96
CA ILE A 160 3.53 0.94 -20.36
C ILE A 160 4.98 0.85 -20.81
N SER A 161 5.23 0.05 -21.84
CA SER A 161 6.51 0.01 -22.55
C SER A 161 6.36 0.48 -24.00
N ASP A 162 7.45 1.03 -24.54
CA ASP A 162 7.48 1.54 -25.91
C ASP A 162 7.91 0.44 -26.88
N GLU A 163 7.12 0.19 -27.91
CA GLU A 163 7.35 -0.80 -28.95
C GLU A 163 7.30 -0.14 -30.34
N GLY A 164 8.18 0.86 -30.54
CA GLY A 164 8.38 1.50 -31.83
C GLY A 164 7.18 2.36 -32.27
N LYS A 165 6.26 1.80 -33.07
CA LYS A 165 5.02 2.48 -33.52
C LYS A 165 3.84 2.27 -32.57
N HIS A 166 3.97 1.34 -31.62
CA HIS A 166 2.94 1.00 -30.66
C HIS A 166 3.46 1.13 -29.23
N TYR A 167 2.54 1.24 -28.29
CA TYR A 167 2.77 1.07 -26.87
C TYR A 167 2.27 -0.32 -26.47
N LYS A 168 2.99 -0.95 -25.55
CA LYS A 168 2.58 -2.20 -24.93
C LYS A 168 2.07 -1.90 -23.53
N LEU A 169 0.82 -2.24 -23.27
CA LEU A 169 0.17 -2.14 -21.98
C LEU A 169 0.14 -3.53 -21.35
N THR A 170 0.71 -3.69 -20.16
CA THR A 170 0.70 -4.97 -19.42
C THR A 170 -0.03 -4.76 -18.09
N TYR A 171 -1.07 -5.55 -17.82
CA TYR A 171 -1.82 -5.47 -16.58
C TYR A 171 -1.06 -6.17 -15.43
N PHE A 172 -0.77 -5.44 -14.35
CA PHE A 172 -0.01 -5.90 -13.17
C PHE A 172 1.28 -6.66 -13.51
N ASP A 173 1.95 -6.28 -14.59
CA ASP A 173 3.16 -6.91 -15.12
C ASP A 173 3.03 -8.41 -15.44
N ASP A 174 1.79 -8.93 -15.56
CA ASP A 174 1.52 -10.27 -16.05
C ASP A 174 1.45 -10.26 -17.59
N ASN A 175 2.44 -10.90 -18.21
CA ASN A 175 2.57 -10.96 -19.67
C ASN A 175 1.36 -11.60 -20.37
N ARG A 176 0.55 -12.41 -19.67
CA ARG A 176 -0.71 -12.98 -20.20
C ARG A 176 -1.69 -11.88 -20.59
N TYR A 177 -1.67 -10.75 -19.89
CA TYR A 177 -2.60 -9.62 -20.03
C TYR A 177 -1.94 -8.43 -20.72
N THR A 178 -1.28 -8.70 -21.83
CA THR A 178 -0.66 -7.69 -22.70
C THR A 178 -1.65 -7.22 -23.78
N ILE A 179 -1.71 -5.91 -24.00
CA ILE A 179 -2.43 -5.24 -25.11
C ILE A 179 -1.48 -4.31 -25.88
N THR A 180 -1.61 -4.27 -27.21
CA THR A 180 -0.84 -3.37 -28.09
C THR A 180 -1.70 -2.18 -28.50
N MET A 181 -1.29 -0.97 -28.12
CA MET A 181 -1.99 0.28 -28.40
C MET A 181 -1.19 1.15 -29.39
N ALA A 182 -1.81 1.64 -30.47
CA ALA A 182 -1.13 2.56 -31.39
C ALA A 182 -0.76 3.88 -30.70
N LYS A 183 0.45 4.41 -30.99
CA LYS A 183 0.90 5.70 -30.44
C LYS A 183 0.02 6.86 -30.84
N THR A 184 -0.39 6.87 -32.11
CA THR A 184 -1.35 7.82 -32.66
C THR A 184 -2.46 7.01 -33.33
N PRO A 185 -3.71 7.09 -32.85
CA PRO A 185 -4.80 6.38 -33.49
C PRO A 185 -5.06 7.01 -34.86
N SER A 186 -4.92 6.21 -35.92
CA SER A 186 -5.23 6.63 -37.30
C SER A 186 -6.74 6.53 -37.63
N ASP A 187 -7.50 5.83 -36.79
CA ASP A 187 -8.94 5.60 -36.92
C ASP A 187 -9.65 5.93 -35.59
N GLY A 188 -10.80 6.60 -35.67
CA GLY A 188 -11.66 6.92 -34.52
C GLY A 188 -12.23 5.68 -33.82
N ARG A 189 -12.07 4.48 -34.40
CA ARG A 189 -12.41 3.20 -33.73
C ARG A 189 -11.27 2.62 -32.89
N ALA A 190 -10.03 3.09 -33.05
CA ALA A 190 -8.87 2.49 -32.39
C ALA A 190 -9.03 2.48 -30.86
N GLY A 191 -9.52 3.59 -30.27
CA GLY A 191 -9.79 3.68 -28.83
C GLY A 191 -10.81 2.65 -28.35
N LYS A 192 -11.93 2.53 -29.05
CA LYS A 192 -12.99 1.54 -28.74
C LYS A 192 -12.51 0.10 -28.88
N ASN A 193 -11.64 -0.16 -29.87
CA ASN A 193 -11.05 -1.49 -30.05
C ASN A 193 -10.11 -1.83 -28.88
N ASN A 194 -9.27 -0.89 -28.43
CA ASN A 194 -8.41 -1.10 -27.26
C ASN A 194 -9.22 -1.38 -26.00
N VAL A 195 -10.30 -0.63 -25.76
CA VAL A 195 -11.23 -0.87 -24.63
C VAL A 195 -11.83 -2.26 -24.71
N SER A 196 -12.30 -2.67 -25.89
CA SER A 196 -12.86 -4.01 -26.09
C SER A 196 -11.84 -5.12 -25.87
N GLU A 197 -10.58 -4.90 -26.24
CA GLU A 197 -9.51 -5.88 -26.04
C GLU A 197 -9.13 -6.01 -24.56
N ILE A 198 -9.04 -4.88 -23.84
CA ILE A 198 -8.82 -4.88 -22.39
C ILE A 198 -9.94 -5.60 -21.66
N ASN A 199 -11.20 -5.26 -21.97
CA ASN A 199 -12.39 -5.91 -21.40
C ASN A 199 -12.57 -7.38 -21.80
N LYS A 200 -11.70 -7.93 -22.66
CA LYS A 200 -11.71 -9.36 -23.01
C LYS A 200 -10.57 -10.11 -22.34
N LYS A 201 -9.45 -9.43 -22.11
CA LYS A 201 -8.24 -10.02 -21.53
C LYS A 201 -8.18 -9.90 -20.01
N VAL A 202 -8.70 -8.80 -19.46
CA VAL A 202 -8.53 -8.43 -18.05
C VAL A 202 -9.84 -8.52 -17.29
N PHE A 203 -10.91 -7.96 -17.86
CA PHE A 203 -12.24 -7.95 -17.25
C PHE A 203 -13.17 -8.90 -17.98
#